data_AF-A0A3D5TM02-F1
#
_entry.id   AF-A0A3D5TM02-F1
#
_cell.length_a   1.000
_cell.length_b   1.000
_cell.length_c   1.000
_cell.angle_alpha   90.00
_cell.angle_beta   90.00
_cell.angle_gamma   90.00
#
_symmetry.space_group_name_H-M   'P 1'
#
loop_
_entity.id
_entity.type
_entity.pdbx_description
1 polymer ?
#
loop_
_entity_poly.entity_id
_entity_poly.type
_entity_poly.pdbx_seq_one_letter_code
_entity_poly.pdbx_strand_id
1 'polypeptide(L)'
;MKKIVSMLTALLLCVSFALCASAEASKYGGVAADETVYAEGKDIIIGEIMDLCDGYTCTVVEGLGENEETEPLSITDKTKTKTFINHITDKDGKIICTLQVVVKGMYSPTDRISEITSLNYVRHGSNSSHMSISDDVSGNTAVLRLYYFGKYIGKFNYRIYYNGNIEQS
;
A
#
# COMPACT_ATOMS: atom_id res chain seq x y z
N MET A 1 33.20 35.44 -28.42
CA MET A 1 32.99 34.00 -28.69
C MET A 1 32.14 33.27 -27.64
N LYS A 2 32.28 33.52 -26.32
CA LYS A 2 31.48 32.83 -25.27
C LYS A 2 29.95 33.01 -25.36
N LYS A 3 29.47 34.19 -25.78
CA LYS A 3 28.02 34.48 -25.90
C LYS A 3 27.34 33.77 -27.08
N ILE A 4 28.08 33.56 -28.18
CA ILE A 4 27.56 32.88 -29.38
C ILE A 4 27.43 31.37 -29.13
N VAL A 5 28.41 30.77 -28.44
CA VAL A 5 28.37 29.35 -28.06
C VAL A 5 27.25 29.06 -27.05
N SER A 6 26.98 30.00 -26.13
CA SER A 6 25.87 29.90 -25.17
C SER A 6 24.49 30.02 -25.83
N MET A 7 24.37 30.80 -26.90
CA MET A 7 23.12 30.94 -27.64
C MET A 7 22.85 29.72 -28.53
N LEU A 8 23.91 29.15 -29.13
CA LEU A 8 23.81 27.93 -29.94
C LEU A 8 23.42 26.70 -29.09
N THR A 9 23.95 26.61 -27.87
CA THR A 9 23.61 25.52 -26.93
C THR A 9 22.19 25.63 -26.39
N ALA A 10 21.69 26.84 -26.13
CA ALA A 10 20.30 27.06 -25.72
C ALA A 10 19.29 26.74 -26.85
N LEU A 11 19.64 27.05 -28.10
CA LEU A 11 18.83 26.72 -29.27
C LEU A 11 18.77 25.20 -29.51
N LEU A 12 19.90 24.49 -29.37
CA LEU A 12 19.95 23.02 -29.46
C LEU A 12 19.12 22.33 -28.36
N LEU A 13 19.08 22.88 -27.14
CA LEU A 13 18.27 22.36 -26.04
C LEU A 13 16.76 22.51 -26.29
N CYS A 14 16.33 23.57 -26.99
CA CYS A 14 14.92 23.77 -27.32
C CYS A 14 14.43 22.82 -28.43
N VAL A 15 15.31 22.42 -29.36
CA VAL A 15 14.97 21.46 -30.42
C VAL A 15 14.85 20.03 -29.87
N SER A 16 15.59 19.69 -28.79
CA SER A 16 15.47 18.36 -28.15
C SER A 16 14.16 18.12 -27.39
N PHE A 17 13.44 19.16 -26.96
CA PHE A 17 12.13 18.99 -26.30
C PHE A 17 10.95 18.90 -27.27
N ALA A 18 11.14 19.25 -28.54
CA ALA A 18 10.08 19.18 -29.56
C ALA A 18 10.03 17.84 -30.31
N LEU A 19 10.97 16.92 -30.06
CA LEU A 19 11.16 15.69 -30.86
C LEU A 19 10.73 14.39 -30.16
N CYS A 20 10.00 14.45 -29.04
CA CYS A 20 9.40 13.27 -28.41
C CYS A 20 7.88 13.14 -28.61
N ALA A 21 7.28 13.95 -29.48
CA ALA A 21 5.85 13.89 -29.80
C ALA A 21 5.62 13.65 -31.30
N SER A 22 6.21 12.58 -31.85
CA SER A 22 5.65 11.90 -33.03
C SER A 22 6.28 10.51 -33.17
N ALA A 23 5.67 9.53 -32.50
CA ALA A 23 5.85 8.14 -32.84
C ALA A 23 4.50 7.59 -33.27
N GLU A 24 3.97 8.10 -34.38
CA GLU A 24 2.99 7.37 -35.19
C GLU A 24 3.30 7.54 -36.67
N ALA A 25 2.98 6.47 -37.41
CA ALA A 25 3.18 6.23 -38.82
C ALA A 25 4.56 5.70 -39.24
N SER A 26 4.95 4.52 -38.75
CA SER A 26 5.64 3.58 -39.63
C SER A 26 4.61 2.94 -40.57
N LYS A 27 4.49 3.50 -41.78
CA LYS A 27 3.87 2.80 -42.91
C LYS A 27 4.65 1.51 -43.16
N TYR A 28 4.07 0.38 -42.80
CA TYR A 28 4.55 -0.91 -43.29
C TYR A 28 4.20 -0.98 -44.78
N GLY A 29 5.24 -1.09 -45.61
CA GLY A 29 5.10 -1.23 -47.04
C GLY A 29 4.45 -2.56 -47.43
N GLY A 30 3.55 -2.47 -48.41
CA GLY A 30 3.27 -3.47 -49.44
C GLY A 30 3.15 -4.94 -49.03
N VAL A 31 1.91 -5.39 -48.83
CA VAL A 31 1.51 -6.75 -49.19
C VAL A 31 0.19 -6.64 -49.96
N ALA A 32 0.17 -7.21 -51.16
CA ALA A 32 -1.03 -7.28 -51.99
C ALA A 32 -2.09 -8.15 -51.31
N ALA A 33 -3.34 -7.67 -51.38
CA ALA A 33 -4.61 -8.34 -51.13
C ALA A 33 -4.55 -9.75 -50.52
N ASP A 34 -4.69 -9.83 -49.21
CA ASP A 34 -5.59 -10.79 -48.60
C ASP A 34 -6.30 -10.05 -47.47
N GLU A 35 -7.63 -9.89 -47.58
CA GLU A 35 -8.47 -9.17 -46.61
C GLU A 35 -8.52 -9.95 -45.30
N THR A 36 -7.44 -9.89 -44.53
CA THR A 36 -7.52 -10.12 -43.09
C THR A 36 -8.16 -8.87 -42.51
N VAL A 37 -9.49 -8.90 -42.45
CA VAL A 37 -10.28 -7.96 -41.66
C VAL A 37 -9.81 -8.11 -40.22
N TYR A 38 -8.96 -7.20 -39.76
CA TYR A 38 -8.72 -7.03 -38.34
C TYR A 38 -10.05 -6.56 -37.75
N ALA A 39 -10.73 -7.44 -37.03
CA ALA A 39 -11.88 -7.01 -36.23
C ALA A 39 -11.36 -5.96 -35.25
N GLU A 40 -11.90 -4.75 -35.33
CA GLU A 40 -11.64 -3.71 -34.35
C GLU A 40 -12.06 -4.27 -32.99
N GLY A 41 -11.08 -4.47 -32.11
CA GLY A 41 -11.31 -5.00 -30.77
C GLY A 41 -12.24 -4.06 -30.02
N LYS A 42 -13.17 -4.60 -29.23
CA LYS A 42 -14.00 -3.76 -28.36
C LYS A 42 -13.12 -3.09 -27.31
N ASP A 43 -13.47 -1.86 -26.95
CA ASP A 43 -12.89 -1.20 -25.79
C ASP A 43 -13.13 -2.07 -24.55
N ILE A 44 -12.03 -2.38 -23.86
CA ILE A 44 -12.05 -3.07 -22.57
C ILE A 44 -11.81 -2.02 -21.49
N ILE A 45 -12.68 -2.02 -20.48
CA ILE A 45 -12.48 -1.19 -19.30
C ILE A 45 -11.83 -2.09 -18.24
N ILE A 46 -10.62 -1.70 -17.81
CA ILE A 46 -9.96 -2.33 -16.68
C ILE A 46 -10.69 -1.81 -15.44
N GLY A 47 -11.46 -2.68 -14.80
CA GLY A 47 -12.11 -2.45 -13.52
C GLY A 47 -11.13 -2.60 -12.36
N GLU A 48 -11.63 -3.08 -11.22
CA GLU A 48 -10.86 -3.18 -9.97
C GLU A 48 -9.50 -3.88 -10.17
N ILE A 49 -8.40 -3.18 -9.85
CA ILE A 49 -7.03 -3.73 -9.83
C ILE A 49 -6.66 -4.02 -8.37
N MET A 50 -6.57 -5.30 -8.02
CA MET A 50 -6.11 -5.73 -6.69
C MET A 50 -4.66 -6.21 -6.78
N ASP A 51 -3.82 -5.61 -5.95
CA ASP A 51 -2.41 -5.96 -5.75
C ASP A 51 -2.30 -7.13 -4.76
N LEU A 52 -1.83 -8.28 -5.25
CA LEU A 52 -1.75 -9.54 -4.52
C LEU A 52 -0.37 -9.77 -3.87
N CYS A 53 0.52 -8.78 -3.90
CA CYS A 53 1.94 -8.88 -3.51
C CYS A 53 2.81 -9.79 -4.40
N ASP A 54 2.24 -10.74 -5.15
CA ASP A 54 2.89 -11.61 -6.13
C ASP A 54 2.42 -11.38 -7.58
N GLY A 55 1.53 -10.40 -7.78
CA GLY A 55 0.96 -10.03 -9.07
C GLY A 55 -0.21 -9.08 -8.91
N TYR A 56 -0.94 -8.85 -10.00
CA TYR A 56 -2.16 -8.06 -10.01
C TYR A 56 -3.30 -8.92 -10.55
N THR A 57 -4.46 -8.87 -9.91
CA THR A 57 -5.71 -9.30 -10.54
C THR A 57 -6.49 -8.08 -10.97
N CYS A 58 -7.12 -8.15 -12.14
CA CYS A 58 -8.02 -7.11 -12.62
C CYS A 58 -9.35 -7.71 -13.06
N THR A 59 -10.44 -7.03 -12.73
CA THR A 59 -11.74 -7.36 -13.31
C THR A 59 -11.86 -6.62 -14.64
N VAL A 60 -11.91 -7.34 -15.75
CA VAL A 60 -12.15 -6.73 -17.06
C VAL A 60 -13.66 -6.66 -17.28
N VAL A 61 -14.18 -5.45 -17.51
CA VAL A 61 -15.57 -5.25 -17.93
C VAL A 61 -15.54 -5.00 -19.43
N GLU A 62 -16.14 -5.91 -20.21
CA GLU A 62 -16.40 -5.65 -21.63
C GLU A 62 -17.38 -4.48 -21.73
N GLY A 63 -17.02 -3.43 -22.48
CA GLY A 63 -17.83 -2.22 -22.59
C GLY A 63 -19.26 -2.51 -23.02
N LEU A 64 -20.24 -2.20 -22.16
CA LEU A 64 -21.67 -2.27 -22.46
C LEU A 64 -22.13 -1.03 -23.24
N GLY A 65 -21.69 -0.89 -24.49
CA GLY A 65 -22.22 0.11 -25.43
C GLY A 65 -21.97 1.58 -25.06
N GLU A 66 -22.22 2.48 -26.03
CA GLU A 66 -21.81 3.89 -26.01
C GLU A 66 -22.45 4.79 -24.93
N ASN A 67 -23.25 4.26 -23.99
CA ASN A 67 -24.04 5.11 -23.08
C ASN A 67 -24.15 4.63 -21.62
N GLU A 68 -23.36 3.65 -21.18
CA GLU A 68 -23.30 3.28 -19.76
C GLU A 68 -22.04 3.87 -19.12
N GLU A 69 -22.20 4.95 -18.33
CA GLU A 69 -21.16 5.40 -17.40
C GLU A 69 -20.98 4.32 -16.32
N THR A 70 -20.02 3.43 -16.53
CA THR A 70 -19.57 2.51 -15.48
C THR A 70 -18.58 3.25 -14.59
N GLU A 71 -19.01 3.62 -13.38
CA GLU A 71 -18.07 4.22 -12.42
C GLU A 71 -16.99 3.19 -12.02
N PRO A 72 -15.70 3.55 -12.08
CA PRO A 72 -14.63 2.65 -11.67
C PRO A 72 -14.77 2.36 -10.17
N LEU A 73 -15.00 1.08 -9.83
CA LEU A 73 -14.96 0.59 -8.45
C LEU A 73 -13.51 0.66 -7.94
N SER A 74 -13.10 1.81 -7.39
CA SER A 74 -11.79 1.95 -6.73
C SER A 74 -11.92 1.64 -5.24
N ILE A 75 -11.81 0.36 -4.87
CA ILE A 75 -11.55 0.01 -3.47
C ILE A 75 -10.07 0.32 -3.20
N THR A 76 -9.81 1.55 -2.76
CA THR A 76 -8.47 2.04 -2.39
C THR A 76 -8.03 1.51 -1.02
N ASP A 77 -8.99 1.04 -0.21
CA ASP A 77 -8.76 0.49 1.11
C ASP A 77 -8.07 -0.87 1.04
N LYS A 78 -6.87 -0.92 1.62
CA LYS A 78 -6.07 -2.12 1.80
C LYS A 78 -6.02 -2.50 3.28
N THR A 79 -5.84 -3.78 3.57
CA THR A 79 -5.65 -4.27 4.94
C THR A 79 -4.21 -4.69 5.18
N LYS A 80 -3.65 -4.37 6.35
CA LYS A 80 -2.34 -4.85 6.80
C LYS A 80 -2.47 -5.51 8.16
N THR A 81 -1.69 -6.58 8.37
CA THR A 81 -1.50 -7.20 9.69
C THR A 81 -0.01 -7.25 10.01
N LYS A 82 0.36 -6.97 11.26
CA LYS A 82 1.73 -7.12 11.76
C LYS A 82 1.74 -7.70 13.16
N THR A 83 2.66 -8.64 13.38
CA THR A 83 2.88 -9.29 14.68
C THR A 83 4.14 -8.73 15.34
N PHE A 84 4.04 -8.41 16.62
CA PHE A 84 5.14 -7.97 17.47
C PHE A 84 5.34 -8.97 18.60
N ILE A 85 6.59 -9.36 18.86
CA ILE A 85 6.96 -10.25 19.96
C ILE A 85 7.72 -9.42 21.00
N ASN A 86 7.13 -9.28 22.18
CA ASN A 86 7.68 -8.47 23.27
C ASN A 86 8.09 -9.38 24.44
N HIS A 87 9.37 -9.34 24.81
CA HIS A 87 9.88 -10.04 25.98
C HIS A 87 9.85 -9.11 27.19
N ILE A 88 9.06 -9.49 28.19
CA ILE A 88 8.97 -8.78 29.46
C ILE A 88 9.90 -9.49 30.42
N THR A 89 10.90 -8.77 30.91
CA THR A 89 11.96 -9.30 31.77
C THR A 89 11.85 -8.75 33.19
N ASP A 90 12.35 -9.52 34.15
CA ASP A 90 12.61 -9.00 35.49
C ASP A 90 13.89 -8.15 35.52
N LYS A 91 14.24 -7.67 36.73
CA LYS A 91 15.43 -6.84 36.98
C LYS A 91 16.76 -7.55 36.64
N ASP A 92 16.75 -8.87 36.61
CA ASP A 92 17.94 -9.70 36.35
C ASP A 92 18.00 -10.13 34.87
N GLY A 93 17.07 -9.63 34.03
CA GLY A 93 17.01 -9.90 32.59
C GLY A 93 16.32 -11.23 32.24
N LYS A 94 15.75 -11.95 33.21
CA LYS A 94 15.04 -13.20 32.94
C LYS A 94 13.65 -12.89 32.39
N ILE A 95 13.29 -13.54 31.28
CA ILE A 95 11.96 -13.42 30.67
C ILE A 95 10.92 -14.01 31.62
N ILE A 96 9.98 -13.18 32.04
CA ILE A 96 8.83 -13.58 32.88
C ILE A 96 7.56 -13.77 32.06
N CYS A 97 7.44 -13.08 30.92
CA CYS A 97 6.36 -13.26 29.96
C CYS A 97 6.82 -12.89 28.56
N THR A 98 6.41 -13.68 27.57
CA THR A 98 6.48 -13.29 26.16
C THR A 98 5.08 -12.87 25.72
N LEU A 99 4.94 -11.63 25.30
CA LEU A 99 3.70 -11.06 24.80
C LEU A 99 3.75 -10.98 23.27
N GLN A 100 2.92 -11.77 22.62
CA GLN A 100 2.69 -11.66 21.18
C GLN A 100 1.50 -10.73 20.94
N VAL A 101 1.71 -9.66 20.18
CA VAL A 101 0.68 -8.67 19.82
C VAL A 101 0.48 -8.67 18.32
N VAL A 102 -0.76 -8.80 17.87
CA VAL A 102 -1.16 -8.76 16.47
C VAL A 102 -1.97 -7.50 16.24
N VAL A 103 -1.42 -6.59 15.44
CA VAL A 103 -2.09 -5.35 15.04
C VAL A 103 -2.62 -5.55 13.63
N LYS A 104 -3.91 -5.31 13.43
CA LYS A 104 -4.55 -5.26 12.11
C LYS A 104 -5.11 -3.86 11.87
N GLY A 105 -4.94 -3.36 10.66
CA GLY A 105 -5.51 -2.08 10.27
C GLY A 105 -5.83 -2.00 8.80
N MET A 106 -6.68 -1.04 8.46
CA MET A 106 -6.98 -0.63 7.09
C MET A 106 -6.22 0.64 6.74
N TYR A 107 -5.87 0.82 5.48
CA TYR A 107 -5.16 1.99 4.98
C TYR A 107 -5.45 2.23 3.50
N SER A 108 -5.47 3.49 3.08
CA SER A 108 -5.53 3.89 1.67
C SER A 108 -4.44 4.94 1.43
N PRO A 109 -3.41 4.62 0.62
CA PRO A 109 -2.40 5.61 0.23
C PRO A 109 -2.98 6.74 -0.61
N THR A 110 -4.01 6.43 -1.41
CA THR A 110 -4.70 7.37 -2.30
C THR A 110 -5.47 8.40 -1.49
N ASP A 111 -6.27 7.95 -0.52
CA ASP A 111 -7.13 8.83 0.28
C ASP A 111 -6.41 9.37 1.53
N ARG A 112 -5.18 8.90 1.77
CA ARG A 112 -4.34 9.24 2.93
C ARG A 112 -5.00 8.93 4.27
N ILE A 113 -5.83 7.89 4.31
CA ILE A 113 -6.50 7.42 5.52
C ILE A 113 -5.86 6.13 6.04
N SER A 114 -5.97 5.90 7.34
CA SER A 114 -5.54 4.67 7.98
C SER A 114 -6.22 4.51 9.33
N GLU A 115 -6.51 3.27 9.71
CA GLU A 115 -7.20 2.95 10.96
C GLU A 115 -6.73 1.59 11.49
N ILE A 116 -6.48 1.48 12.80
CA ILE A 116 -6.28 0.19 13.46
C ILE A 116 -7.66 -0.40 13.74
N THR A 117 -7.96 -1.54 13.12
CA THR A 117 -9.25 -2.20 13.23
C THR A 117 -9.27 -3.29 14.28
N SER A 118 -8.10 -3.83 14.67
CA SER A 118 -8.01 -4.72 15.82
C SER A 118 -6.62 -4.75 16.44
N LEU A 119 -6.61 -4.97 17.76
CA LEU A 119 -5.41 -5.19 18.55
C LEU A 119 -5.63 -6.46 19.38
N ASN A 120 -5.02 -7.57 18.94
CA ASN A 120 -5.13 -8.85 19.62
C ASN A 120 -3.81 -9.21 20.30
N TYR A 121 -3.86 -9.95 21.40
CA TYR A 121 -2.64 -10.32 22.12
C TYR A 121 -2.75 -11.64 22.86
N VAL A 122 -1.63 -12.36 22.91
CA VAL A 122 -1.48 -13.63 23.62
C VAL A 122 -0.25 -13.56 24.52
N ARG A 123 -0.41 -14.05 25.74
CA ARG A 123 0.66 -14.10 26.75
C ARG A 123 1.16 -15.53 26.87
N HIS A 124 2.47 -15.70 26.86
CA HIS A 124 3.14 -16.98 27.06
C HIS A 124 4.12 -16.90 28.23
N GLY A 125 4.34 -18.02 28.92
CA GLY A 125 5.32 -18.13 30.01
C GLY A 125 4.68 -18.46 31.35
N SER A 126 5.50 -18.96 32.28
CA SER A 126 5.05 -19.46 33.58
C SER A 126 4.39 -18.39 34.46
N ASN A 127 4.74 -17.12 34.28
CA ASN A 127 4.20 -16.01 35.08
C ASN A 127 3.15 -15.18 34.32
N SER A 128 2.71 -15.64 33.14
CA SER A 128 1.73 -14.94 32.30
C SER A 128 0.37 -14.72 33.00
N SER A 129 0.01 -15.62 33.93
CA SER A 129 -1.19 -15.53 34.77
C SER A 129 -1.20 -14.34 35.72
N HIS A 130 -0.03 -13.82 36.09
CA HIS A 130 0.11 -12.64 36.94
C HIS A 130 0.12 -11.33 36.15
N MET A 131 0.10 -11.41 34.82
CA MET A 131 0.05 -10.26 33.95
C MET A 131 -1.40 -9.92 33.63
N SER A 132 -1.76 -8.64 33.61
CA SER A 132 -3.01 -8.17 33.03
C SER A 132 -2.74 -7.05 32.03
N ILE A 133 -3.64 -6.92 31.06
CA ILE A 133 -3.49 -6.00 29.93
C ILE A 133 -4.79 -5.22 29.81
N SER A 134 -4.65 -3.92 29.54
CA SER A 134 -5.74 -3.05 29.10
C SER A 134 -5.31 -2.38 27.81
N ASP A 135 -6.17 -2.43 26.81
CA ASP A 135 -5.97 -1.81 25.52
C ASP A 135 -6.94 -0.64 25.27
N ASP A 136 -6.56 0.19 24.32
CA ASP A 136 -7.33 1.32 23.81
C ASP A 136 -6.95 1.53 22.34
N VAL A 137 -7.94 1.46 21.45
CA VAL A 137 -7.76 1.64 20.01
C VAL A 137 -8.51 2.90 19.59
N SER A 138 -7.80 3.84 18.96
CA SER A 138 -8.35 5.13 18.54
C SER A 138 -7.78 5.54 17.19
N GLY A 139 -8.61 5.39 16.15
CA GLY A 139 -8.25 5.74 14.78
C GLY A 139 -7.01 4.99 14.32
N ASN A 140 -5.96 5.71 13.91
CA ASN A 140 -4.73 5.11 13.43
C ASN A 140 -3.71 4.75 14.53
N THR A 141 -4.11 4.81 15.81
CA THR A 141 -3.24 4.51 16.95
C THR A 141 -3.90 3.54 17.92
N ALA A 142 -3.06 2.81 18.66
CA ALA A 142 -3.52 1.97 19.76
C ALA A 142 -2.50 1.95 20.89
N VAL A 143 -2.96 1.74 22.12
CA VAL A 143 -2.11 1.67 23.32
C VAL A 143 -2.43 0.39 24.07
N LEU A 144 -1.39 -0.36 24.43
CA LEU A 144 -1.47 -1.57 25.24
C LEU A 144 -0.73 -1.33 26.55
N ARG A 145 -1.48 -1.24 27.66
CA ARG A 145 -0.96 -0.99 29.01
C ARG A 145 -0.75 -2.32 29.73
N LEU A 146 0.41 -2.46 30.34
CA LEU A 146 0.87 -3.69 30.99
C LEU A 146 0.82 -3.54 32.51
N TYR A 147 0.30 -4.58 33.16
CA TYR A 147 0.28 -4.68 34.60
C TYR A 147 0.82 -6.04 35.03
N TYR A 148 1.59 -6.07 36.12
CA TYR A 148 2.10 -7.29 36.74
C TYR A 148 1.78 -7.28 38.22
N PHE A 149 1.11 -8.33 38.72
CA PHE A 149 0.50 -8.35 40.06
C PHE A 149 -0.38 -7.11 40.32
N GLY A 150 -1.13 -6.67 39.30
CA GLY A 150 -2.00 -5.50 39.38
C GLY A 150 -1.29 -4.13 39.38
N LYS A 151 0.05 -4.09 39.35
CA LYS A 151 0.83 -2.85 39.29
C LYS A 151 1.19 -2.52 37.85
N TYR A 152 1.04 -1.26 37.46
CA TYR A 152 1.45 -0.78 36.14
C TYR A 152 2.97 -0.91 35.97
N ILE A 153 3.40 -1.54 34.86
CA ILE A 153 4.82 -1.74 34.55
C ILE A 153 5.26 -1.07 33.25
N GLY A 154 4.34 -0.64 32.40
CA GLY A 154 4.68 0.01 31.14
C GLY A 154 3.56 -0.06 30.11
N LYS A 155 3.86 0.42 28.91
CA LYS A 155 2.94 0.39 27.77
C LYS A 155 3.69 0.22 26.46
N PHE A 156 2.98 -0.29 25.47
CA PHE A 156 3.38 -0.25 24.06
C PHE A 156 2.38 0.61 23.29
N ASN A 157 2.88 1.46 22.40
CA ASN A 157 2.04 2.26 21.52
C ASN A 157 2.21 1.75 20.10
N TYR A 158 1.11 1.67 19.36
CA TYR A 158 1.08 1.22 17.98
C TYR A 158 0.52 2.32 17.09
N ARG A 159 1.02 2.39 15.86
CA ARG A 159 0.49 3.27 14.82
C ARG A 159 0.47 2.56 13.48
N ILE A 160 -0.59 2.76 12.71
CA ILE A 160 -0.64 2.49 11.28
C ILE A 160 -0.57 3.81 10.51
N TYR A 161 0.17 3.80 9.39
CA TYR A 161 0.27 4.94 8.47
C TYR A 161 -0.53 4.66 7.19
N TYR A 162 -0.84 5.71 6.43
CA TYR A 162 -1.57 5.62 5.16
C TYR A 162 -0.85 4.80 4.08
N ASN A 163 0.43 4.46 4.25
CA ASN A 163 1.15 3.54 3.37
C ASN A 163 1.10 2.07 3.84
N GLY A 164 0.36 1.78 4.92
CA GLY A 164 0.20 0.45 5.49
C GLY A 164 1.33 0.01 6.41
N ASN A 165 2.33 0.86 6.67
CA ASN A 165 3.34 0.55 7.68
C ASN A 165 2.70 0.55 9.07
N ILE A 166 3.00 -0.50 9.84
CA ILE A 166 2.59 -0.62 11.24
C ILE A 166 3.86 -0.60 12.10
N GLU A 167 3.89 0.28 13.10
CA GLU A 167 5.03 0.50 13.99
C GLU A 167 4.64 0.33 15.46
N GLN A 168 5.63 -0.02 16.28
CA GLN A 168 5.55 -0.05 17.73
C GLN A 168 6.54 0.98 18.30
N SER A 169 6.11 1.73 19.31
CA SER A 169 6.90 2.76 20.02
C SER A 169 6.67 2.73 21.54
#